data_AF-A0A3M1E109-F1
#
_entry.id   AF-A0A3M1E109-F1
#
_cell.length_a   1.000
_cell.length_b   1.000
_cell.length_c   1.000
_cell.angle_alpha   90.00
_cell.angle_beta   90.00
_cell.angle_gamma   90.00
#
_symmetry.space_group_name_H-M   'P 1'
#
loop_
_entity.id
_entity.type
_entity.pdbx_description
1 polymer ?
#
loop_
_entity_poly.entity_id
_entity_poly.type
_entity_poly.pdbx_seq_one_letter_code
_entity_poly.pdbx_strand_id
1 'polypeptide(L)'
;MQAGIQKLREAMAEAGCETLGEYLCWRHARGLTLKLKNEGLYAHRLMVEDEFDRIWQVQEAAHPVLRSAHEGEPWRQVLHRYVFHQRPLRSPAPMVGHCELEPTLPRSPKAQPVFQEFRILRTLNDLAWSDGSPLTESQRAYVEALLRDPAKLNRDGTISFDRVYRELRARNTMHPDGLALNLDAGPRRHLMGDRTRKTMSGLELLDVWDALDEHAQIQVINLLAEMGSPEVFEDPDWAKNLRTPTGKPRRLRPEAVAFIDRMAAHPRFGRLAAMGFDPGRAAYSVKAMKRMIPLMRQVLKENEAKDRLYPGWRRVRGEERELKDALPPHPA
;
A
#
# COMPACT_ATOMS: atom_id res chain seq x y z
N MET A 1 7.03 15.68 11.82
CA MET A 1 7.58 16.35 10.63
C MET A 1 6.59 17.35 10.03
N GLN A 2 5.36 16.95 9.65
CA GLN A 2 4.32 17.88 9.15
C GLN A 2 4.06 19.06 10.09
N ALA A 3 3.92 18.82 11.39
CA ALA A 3 3.75 19.89 12.38
C ALA A 3 4.92 20.91 12.39
N GLY A 4 6.15 20.48 12.11
CA GLY A 4 7.31 21.38 12.08
C GLY A 4 7.47 22.15 10.75
N ILE A 5 6.87 21.64 9.66
CA ILE A 5 6.73 22.38 8.40
C ILE A 5 5.69 23.49 8.56
N GLN A 6 4.55 23.17 9.19
CA GLN A 6 3.49 24.14 9.44
C GLN A 6 3.97 25.26 10.37
N LYS A 7 4.64 24.92 11.48
CA LYS A 7 5.28 25.91 12.37
C LYS A 7 6.28 26.81 11.67
N LEU A 8 7.03 26.28 10.70
CA LEU A 8 7.95 27.10 9.91
C LEU A 8 7.19 28.10 9.03
N ARG A 9 6.11 27.68 8.37
CA ARG A 9 5.26 28.59 7.58
C ARG A 9 4.69 29.71 8.43
N GLU A 10 4.19 29.38 9.62
CA GLU A 10 3.67 30.35 10.59
C GLU A 10 4.76 31.32 11.02
N ALA A 11 5.94 30.82 11.41
CA ALA A 11 7.07 31.67 11.81
C ALA A 11 7.58 32.59 10.68
N MET A 12 7.57 32.11 9.42
CA MET A 12 7.89 32.93 8.25
C MET A 12 6.87 34.06 8.07
N ALA A 13 5.57 33.74 8.16
CA ALA A 13 4.50 34.71 8.05
C ALA A 13 4.53 35.76 9.19
N GLU A 14 4.76 35.32 10.43
CA GLU A 14 4.93 36.21 11.60
C GLU A 14 6.14 37.14 11.46
N ALA A 15 7.24 36.65 10.87
CA ALA A 15 8.42 37.44 10.58
C ALA A 15 8.24 38.38 9.38
N GLY A 16 7.13 38.27 8.64
CA GLY A 16 6.87 39.01 7.40
C GLY A 16 7.76 38.59 6.24
N CYS A 17 8.28 37.36 6.25
CA CYS A 17 9.17 36.85 5.21
C CYS A 17 8.41 36.01 4.18
N GLU A 18 8.61 36.30 2.91
CA GLU A 18 7.93 35.63 1.80
C GLU A 18 8.69 34.39 1.31
N THR A 19 10.02 34.35 1.45
CA THR A 19 10.84 33.19 1.04
C THR A 19 11.60 32.57 2.22
N LEU A 20 12.03 31.31 2.06
CA LEU A 20 12.83 30.63 3.07
C LEU A 20 14.18 31.34 3.29
N GLY A 21 14.86 31.76 2.22
CA GLY A 21 16.10 32.53 2.30
C GLY A 21 15.94 33.87 3.00
N GLU A 22 14.85 34.60 2.75
CA GLU A 22 14.53 35.83 3.47
C GLU A 22 14.37 35.58 4.97
N TYR A 23 13.62 34.54 5.34
CA TYR A 23 13.45 34.16 6.74
C TYR A 23 14.78 33.74 7.39
N LEU A 24 15.63 32.99 6.69
CA LEU A 24 16.97 32.64 7.17
C LEU A 24 17.85 33.89 7.37
N CYS A 25 17.77 34.88 6.48
CA CYS A 25 18.44 36.17 6.65
C CYS A 25 17.91 36.93 7.87
N TRP A 26 16.59 36.99 8.03
CA TRP A 26 15.92 37.61 9.18
C TRP A 26 16.35 36.99 10.52
N ARG A 27 16.52 35.66 10.55
CA ARG A 27 17.04 34.91 11.70
C ARG A 27 18.51 35.23 11.98
N HIS A 28 19.34 35.22 10.93
CA HIS A 28 20.77 35.54 11.03
C HIS A 28 20.97 36.93 11.65
N ALA A 29 20.23 37.94 11.18
CA ALA A 29 20.31 39.31 11.68
C ALA A 29 19.95 39.45 13.17
N ARG A 30 19.25 38.46 13.75
CA ARG A 30 18.84 38.41 15.16
C ARG A 30 19.67 37.46 16.01
N GLY A 31 20.75 36.92 15.46
CA GLY A 31 21.60 35.94 16.17
C GLY A 31 20.90 34.60 16.42
N LEU A 32 19.81 34.30 15.71
CA LEU A 32 19.10 33.04 15.82
C LEU A 32 19.78 31.97 14.96
N THR A 33 19.72 30.71 15.41
CA THR A 33 20.29 29.58 14.66
C THR A 33 19.63 29.42 13.28
N LEU A 34 20.44 29.18 12.26
CA LEU A 34 19.98 28.80 10.92
C LEU A 34 19.69 27.30 10.80
N LYS A 35 20.12 26.50 11.80
CA LYS A 35 19.80 25.07 11.90
C LYS A 35 18.36 24.92 12.39
N LEU A 36 17.39 25.13 11.50
CA LEU A 36 15.95 25.10 11.77
C LEU A 36 15.51 23.87 12.58
N LYS A 37 16.11 22.69 12.32
CA LYS A 37 15.81 21.45 13.04
C LYS A 37 16.03 21.55 14.55
N ASN A 38 16.99 22.35 15.01
CA ASN A 38 17.25 22.54 16.45
C ASN A 38 16.08 23.23 17.15
N GLU A 39 15.27 24.00 16.40
CA GLU A 39 14.05 24.67 16.87
C GLU A 39 12.78 23.87 16.54
N GLY A 40 12.92 22.62 16.09
CA GLY A 40 11.79 21.81 15.63
C GLY A 40 11.14 22.32 14.33
N LEU A 41 11.82 23.19 13.58
CA LEU A 41 11.37 23.73 12.30
C LEU A 41 11.95 22.93 11.13
N TYR A 42 11.15 22.71 10.08
CA TYR A 42 11.55 21.88 8.95
C TYR A 42 11.18 22.55 7.62
N ALA A 43 12.19 22.91 6.83
CA ALA A 43 11.98 23.39 5.48
C ALA A 43 11.42 22.26 4.61
N HIS A 44 10.32 22.53 3.93
CA HIS A 44 9.75 21.63 2.93
C HIS A 44 10.31 21.96 1.55
N ARG A 45 10.48 20.96 0.70
CA ARG A 45 10.99 21.12 -0.67
C ARG A 45 10.22 22.19 -1.46
N LEU A 46 8.89 22.19 -1.35
CA LEU A 46 8.04 23.21 -1.98
C LEU A 46 8.43 24.65 -1.62
N MET A 47 8.89 24.92 -0.38
CA MET A 47 9.34 26.28 -0.02
C MET A 47 10.59 26.70 -0.80
N VAL A 48 11.46 25.73 -1.11
CA VAL A 48 12.68 25.97 -1.90
C VAL A 48 12.36 26.08 -3.38
N GLU A 49 11.39 25.31 -3.88
CA GLU A 49 10.87 25.44 -5.26
C GLU A 49 10.15 26.78 -5.46
N ASP A 50 9.27 27.18 -4.54
CA ASP A 50 8.59 28.48 -4.55
C ASP A 50 9.62 29.63 -4.52
N GLU A 51 10.66 29.53 -3.69
CA GLU A 51 11.75 30.51 -3.65
C GLU A 51 12.56 30.54 -4.95
N PHE A 52 12.88 29.39 -5.53
CA PHE A 52 13.55 29.30 -6.82
C PHE A 52 12.73 30.00 -7.91
N ASP A 53 11.43 29.77 -7.96
CA ASP A 53 10.54 30.37 -8.95
C ASP A 53 10.47 31.89 -8.82
N ARG A 54 10.41 32.39 -7.59
CA ARG A 54 10.43 33.85 -7.32
C ARG A 54 11.75 34.48 -7.72
N ILE A 55 12.88 33.85 -7.36
CA ILE A 55 14.21 34.31 -7.77
C ILE A 55 14.29 34.32 -9.31
N TRP A 56 13.82 33.25 -9.96
CA TRP A 56 13.85 33.14 -11.42
C TRP A 56 13.08 34.28 -12.09
N GLN A 57 11.83 34.53 -11.67
CA GLN A 57 10.97 35.59 -12.21
C GLN A 57 11.61 36.98 -12.12
N VAL A 58 12.32 37.26 -11.03
CA VAL A 58 13.03 38.55 -10.87
C VAL A 58 14.27 38.60 -11.76
N GLN A 59 15.07 37.53 -11.78
CA GLN A 59 16.37 37.51 -12.46
C GLN A 59 16.23 37.45 -13.99
N GLU A 60 15.21 36.79 -14.54
CA GLU A 60 15.06 36.64 -16.00
C GLU A 60 14.82 37.99 -16.73
N ALA A 61 14.27 38.98 -16.02
CA ALA A 61 14.07 40.33 -16.55
C ALA A 61 15.41 41.07 -16.72
N ALA A 62 16.33 40.92 -15.76
CA ALA A 62 17.63 41.60 -15.76
C ALA A 62 18.72 40.84 -16.54
N HIS A 63 18.58 39.52 -16.71
CA HIS A 63 19.62 38.66 -17.28
C HIS A 63 19.10 37.89 -18.52
N PRO A 64 19.27 38.43 -19.74
CA PRO A 64 18.78 37.82 -20.98
C PRO A 64 19.23 36.37 -21.21
N VAL A 65 20.42 36.00 -20.72
CA VAL A 65 20.94 34.62 -20.82
C VAL A 65 19.98 33.60 -20.21
N LEU A 66 19.22 33.95 -19.16
CA LEU A 66 18.27 33.03 -18.51
C LEU A 66 17.06 32.70 -19.39
N ARG A 67 16.74 33.55 -20.37
CA ARG A 67 15.68 33.29 -21.37
C ARG A 67 16.17 32.47 -22.57
N SER A 68 17.46 32.14 -22.62
CA SER A 68 18.04 31.30 -23.68
C SER A 68 17.92 29.80 -23.37
N ALA A 69 18.44 28.97 -24.27
CA ALA A 69 18.47 27.52 -24.13
C ALA A 69 19.91 27.01 -23.99
N HIS A 70 20.08 25.89 -23.29
CA HIS A 70 21.29 25.09 -23.21
C HIS A 70 21.02 23.74 -23.86
N GLU A 71 21.78 23.39 -24.90
CA GLU A 71 21.60 22.13 -25.63
C GLU A 71 20.16 21.90 -26.15
N GLY A 72 19.46 22.98 -26.49
CA GLY A 72 18.08 22.94 -26.98
C GLY A 72 17.01 22.91 -25.89
N GLU A 73 17.39 22.88 -24.61
CA GLU A 73 16.47 22.92 -23.47
C GLU A 73 16.51 24.30 -22.78
N PRO A 74 15.36 24.90 -22.38
CA PRO A 74 15.36 26.17 -21.66
C PRO A 74 16.18 26.12 -20.37
N TRP A 75 17.01 27.14 -20.11
CA TRP A 75 17.87 27.18 -18.91
C TRP A 75 17.10 26.96 -17.61
N ARG A 76 15.86 27.43 -17.53
CA ARG A 76 14.99 27.21 -16.36
C ARG A 76 14.80 25.73 -16.06
N GLN A 77 14.50 24.92 -17.09
CA GLN A 77 14.26 23.48 -16.95
C GLN A 77 15.55 22.76 -16.57
N VAL A 78 16.66 23.14 -17.22
CA VAL A 78 18.00 22.60 -16.94
C VAL A 78 18.38 22.83 -15.47
N LEU A 79 18.32 24.07 -14.99
CA LEU A 79 18.69 24.41 -13.62
C LEU A 79 17.72 23.83 -12.60
N HIS A 80 16.41 23.88 -12.86
CA HIS A 80 15.42 23.25 -12.01
C HIS A 80 15.72 21.74 -11.87
N ARG A 81 16.02 21.04 -12.97
CA ARG A 81 16.43 19.63 -12.93
C ARG A 81 17.70 19.44 -12.11
N TYR A 82 18.75 20.24 -12.28
CA TYR A 82 19.98 20.07 -11.51
C TYR A 82 19.82 20.31 -10.01
N VAL A 83 19.03 21.31 -9.62
CA VAL A 83 18.80 21.66 -8.20
C VAL A 83 17.87 20.65 -7.53
N PHE A 84 16.83 20.23 -8.24
CA PHE A 84 15.71 19.51 -7.64
C PHE A 84 15.64 18.03 -8.03
N HIS A 85 16.47 17.52 -8.94
CA HIS A 85 16.43 16.10 -9.27
C HIS A 85 16.78 15.24 -8.05
N GLN A 86 15.85 14.38 -7.66
CA GLN A 86 16.06 13.35 -6.64
C GLN A 86 16.08 11.98 -7.33
N ARG A 87 17.09 11.16 -6.99
CA ARG A 87 17.12 9.77 -7.46
C ARG A 87 15.85 9.07 -6.97
N PRO A 88 15.10 8.38 -7.87
CA PRO A 88 13.95 7.59 -7.46
C PRO A 88 14.35 6.61 -6.35
N LEU A 89 13.45 6.45 -5.38
CA LEU A 89 13.66 5.46 -4.33
C LEU A 89 13.81 4.06 -4.96
N ARG A 90 14.75 3.27 -4.43
CA ARG A 90 14.96 1.90 -4.90
C ARG A 90 13.71 1.08 -4.66
N SER A 91 13.38 0.22 -5.62
CA SER A 91 12.31 -0.76 -5.46
C SER A 91 12.60 -1.67 -4.26
N PRO A 92 11.62 -1.93 -3.38
CA PRO A 92 11.76 -2.93 -2.32
C PRO A 92 11.70 -4.38 -2.85
N ALA A 93 11.48 -4.62 -4.15
CA ALA A 93 11.31 -5.97 -4.71
C ALA A 93 12.45 -6.95 -4.33
N PRO A 94 13.74 -6.57 -4.39
CA PRO A 94 14.84 -7.47 -4.00
C PRO A 94 14.89 -7.79 -2.49
N MET A 95 14.20 -7.00 -1.66
CA MET A 95 14.15 -7.18 -0.20
C MET A 95 12.92 -8.00 0.24
N VAL A 96 12.05 -8.39 -0.69
CA VAL A 96 10.87 -9.19 -0.38
C VAL A 96 11.30 -10.62 -0.06
N GLY A 97 10.98 -11.08 1.15
CA GLY A 97 11.22 -12.47 1.55
C GLY A 97 10.45 -13.49 0.71
N HIS A 98 10.96 -14.72 0.67
CA HIS A 98 10.38 -15.82 -0.10
C HIS A 98 9.20 -16.49 0.61
N CYS A 99 8.34 -17.13 -0.18
CA CYS A 99 7.21 -17.89 0.31
C CYS A 99 7.65 -19.20 0.98
N GLU A 100 7.12 -19.48 2.18
CA GLU A 100 7.46 -20.69 2.94
C GLU A 100 7.03 -21.99 2.24
N LEU A 101 6.03 -21.94 1.35
CA LEU A 101 5.51 -23.10 0.62
C LEU A 101 6.04 -23.20 -0.82
N GLU A 102 6.53 -22.09 -1.38
CA GLU A 102 7.10 -22.02 -2.72
C GLU A 102 8.39 -21.17 -2.61
N PRO A 103 9.50 -21.72 -2.10
CA PRO A 103 10.70 -20.95 -1.72
C PRO A 103 11.38 -20.17 -2.86
N THR A 104 11.08 -20.51 -4.11
CA THR A 104 11.59 -19.79 -5.30
C THR A 104 10.76 -18.57 -5.67
N LEU A 105 9.64 -18.32 -4.98
CA LEU A 105 8.71 -17.23 -5.29
C LEU A 105 8.64 -16.22 -4.13
N PRO A 106 8.54 -14.92 -4.43
CA PRO A 106 8.38 -13.90 -3.40
C PRO A 106 7.01 -13.99 -2.72
N ARG A 107 6.94 -13.51 -1.49
CA ARG A 107 5.68 -13.31 -0.77
C ARG A 107 4.78 -12.32 -1.51
N SER A 108 3.49 -12.60 -1.52
CA SER A 108 2.48 -11.77 -2.19
C SER A 108 2.20 -10.49 -1.41
N PRO A 109 2.01 -9.32 -2.07
CA PRO A 109 1.41 -8.15 -1.41
C PRO A 109 0.05 -8.49 -0.81
N LYS A 110 -0.24 -8.00 0.40
CA LYS A 110 -1.57 -8.22 1.00
C LYS A 110 -2.70 -7.59 0.19
N ALA A 111 -2.42 -6.54 -0.59
CA ALA A 111 -3.38 -5.94 -1.50
C ALA A 111 -3.77 -6.83 -2.70
N GLN A 112 -3.13 -7.99 -2.91
CA GLN A 112 -3.49 -8.87 -4.03
C GLN A 112 -4.89 -9.49 -3.83
N PRO A 113 -5.74 -9.56 -4.87
CA PRO A 113 -7.06 -10.19 -4.79
C PRO A 113 -7.03 -11.61 -4.21
N VAL A 114 -6.04 -12.41 -4.62
CA VAL A 114 -5.84 -13.77 -4.10
C VAL A 114 -5.62 -13.79 -2.58
N PHE A 115 -4.93 -12.79 -2.02
CA PHE A 115 -4.73 -12.71 -0.58
C PHE A 115 -6.01 -12.30 0.14
N GLN A 116 -6.76 -11.34 -0.43
CA GLN A 116 -8.05 -10.92 0.13
C GLN A 116 -9.02 -12.12 0.20
N GLU A 117 -9.12 -12.89 -0.88
CA GLU A 117 -9.89 -14.13 -0.93
C GLU A 117 -9.40 -15.17 0.07
N PHE A 118 -8.09 -15.45 0.09
CA PHE A 118 -7.49 -16.39 1.03
C PHE A 118 -7.79 -16.01 2.48
N ARG A 119 -7.67 -14.74 2.85
CA ARG A 119 -7.97 -14.23 4.19
C ARG A 119 -9.45 -14.41 4.53
N ILE A 120 -10.35 -14.06 3.63
CA ILE A 120 -11.80 -14.22 3.84
C ILE A 120 -12.13 -15.69 4.07
N LEU A 121 -11.66 -16.60 3.21
CA LEU A 121 -11.91 -18.04 3.35
C LEU A 121 -11.34 -18.61 4.64
N ARG A 122 -10.12 -18.20 5.02
CA ARG A 122 -9.51 -18.60 6.29
C ARG A 122 -10.40 -18.19 7.45
N THR A 123 -10.81 -16.92 7.49
CA THR A 123 -11.69 -16.40 8.55
C THR A 123 -13.03 -17.13 8.59
N LEU A 124 -13.65 -17.40 7.44
CA LEU A 124 -14.92 -18.12 7.36
C LEU A 124 -14.81 -19.57 7.84
N ASN A 125 -13.72 -20.27 7.51
CA ASN A 125 -13.54 -21.67 7.89
C ASN A 125 -13.13 -21.83 9.38
N ASP A 126 -12.67 -20.75 10.01
CA ASP A 126 -12.43 -20.67 11.45
C ASP A 126 -13.66 -20.15 12.24
N LEU A 127 -14.70 -19.69 11.54
CA LEU A 127 -15.89 -19.09 12.13
C LEU A 127 -16.88 -20.19 12.58
N ALA A 128 -17.34 -20.09 13.82
CA ALA A 128 -18.32 -20.99 14.41
C ALA A 128 -19.21 -20.21 15.39
N TRP A 129 -20.36 -20.76 15.75
CA TRP A 129 -21.16 -20.25 16.87
C TRP A 129 -20.47 -20.55 18.20
N SER A 130 -20.88 -19.87 19.27
CA SER A 130 -20.26 -19.97 20.59
C SER A 130 -20.37 -21.36 21.22
N ASP A 131 -21.31 -22.19 20.78
CA ASP A 131 -21.45 -23.60 21.15
C ASP A 131 -20.51 -24.54 20.36
N GLY A 132 -19.73 -23.99 19.43
CA GLY A 132 -18.82 -24.73 18.55
C GLY A 132 -19.46 -25.26 17.27
N SER A 133 -20.76 -25.06 17.06
CA SER A 133 -21.42 -25.48 15.83
C SER A 133 -20.93 -24.65 14.63
N PRO A 134 -20.68 -25.28 13.47
CA PRO A 134 -20.25 -24.56 12.28
C PRO A 134 -21.39 -23.72 11.71
N LEU A 135 -21.06 -22.69 10.92
CA LEU A 135 -22.06 -22.02 10.12
C LEU A 135 -22.64 -23.00 9.08
N THR A 136 -23.94 -22.89 8.84
CA THR A 136 -24.58 -23.56 7.71
C THR A 136 -24.02 -23.04 6.39
N GLU A 137 -24.18 -23.79 5.30
CA GLU A 137 -23.74 -23.36 3.97
C GLU A 137 -24.36 -22.01 3.57
N SER A 138 -25.65 -21.80 3.87
CA SER A 138 -26.37 -20.55 3.57
C SER A 138 -25.86 -19.37 4.39
N GLN A 139 -25.60 -19.57 5.69
CA GLN A 139 -24.99 -18.56 6.57
C GLN A 139 -23.59 -18.20 6.05
N ARG A 140 -22.76 -19.20 5.78
CA ARG A 140 -21.38 -19.03 5.30
C ARG A 140 -21.34 -18.28 3.97
N ALA A 141 -22.12 -18.71 2.98
CA ALA A 141 -22.21 -18.07 1.67
C ALA A 141 -22.64 -16.61 1.79
N TYR A 142 -23.56 -16.30 2.71
CA TYR A 142 -24.01 -14.94 2.90
C TYR A 142 -22.97 -14.04 3.59
N VAL A 143 -22.32 -14.54 4.66
CA VAL A 143 -21.22 -13.79 5.29
C VAL A 143 -20.09 -13.56 4.28
N GLU A 144 -19.77 -14.55 3.45
CA GLU A 144 -18.80 -14.39 2.35
C GLU A 144 -19.21 -13.26 1.39
N ALA A 145 -20.47 -13.22 0.96
CA ALA A 145 -20.98 -12.16 0.10
C ALA A 145 -20.87 -10.77 0.74
N LEU A 146 -21.19 -10.64 2.04
CA LEU A 146 -21.04 -9.37 2.77
C LEU A 146 -19.58 -8.91 2.83
N LEU A 147 -18.64 -9.85 3.00
CA LEU A 147 -17.21 -9.55 3.08
C LEU A 147 -16.60 -9.16 1.73
N ARG A 148 -17.20 -9.58 0.61
CA ARG A 148 -16.75 -9.26 -0.75
C ARG A 148 -17.38 -8.00 -1.34
N ASP A 149 -18.52 -7.56 -0.81
CA ASP A 149 -19.24 -6.40 -1.30
C ASP A 149 -18.68 -5.09 -0.68
N PRO A 150 -18.00 -4.23 -1.48
CA PRO A 150 -17.43 -2.98 -0.97
C PRO A 150 -18.48 -1.98 -0.44
N ALA A 151 -19.75 -2.08 -0.86
CA ALA A 151 -20.84 -1.27 -0.33
C ALA A 151 -21.26 -1.72 1.09
N LYS A 152 -20.95 -2.96 1.47
CA LYS A 152 -21.23 -3.51 2.80
C LYS A 152 -20.10 -3.29 3.79
N LEU A 153 -18.92 -2.89 3.33
CA LEU A 153 -17.77 -2.61 4.19
C LEU A 153 -17.72 -1.14 4.60
N ASN A 154 -17.25 -0.87 5.83
CA ASN A 154 -16.98 0.48 6.29
C ASN A 154 -15.73 1.09 5.60
N ARG A 155 -15.33 2.30 6.01
CA ARG A 155 -14.17 3.01 5.44
C ARG A 155 -12.87 2.19 5.51
N ASP A 156 -12.70 1.38 6.56
CA ASP A 156 -11.50 0.56 6.76
C ASP A 156 -11.58 -0.79 6.03
N GLY A 157 -12.68 -1.07 5.33
CA GLY A 157 -12.90 -2.34 4.64
C GLY A 157 -13.24 -3.49 5.59
N THR A 158 -13.94 -3.20 6.69
CA THR A 158 -14.39 -4.18 7.68
C THR A 158 -15.91 -4.13 7.87
N ILE A 159 -16.46 -5.18 8.49
CA ILE A 159 -17.86 -5.27 8.91
C ILE A 159 -17.92 -5.66 10.39
N SER A 160 -18.73 -4.98 11.20
CA SER A 160 -18.90 -5.33 12.62
C SER A 160 -19.74 -6.59 12.78
N PHE A 161 -19.53 -7.34 13.87
CA PHE A 161 -20.38 -8.51 14.18
C PHE A 161 -21.85 -8.13 14.35
N ASP A 162 -22.14 -6.99 14.98
CA ASP A 162 -23.52 -6.48 15.10
C ASP A 162 -24.21 -6.33 13.74
N ARG A 163 -23.46 -5.85 12.73
CA ARG A 163 -23.99 -5.75 11.36
C ARG A 163 -24.19 -7.13 10.74
N VAL A 164 -23.26 -8.06 10.94
CA VAL A 164 -23.41 -9.46 10.49
C VAL A 164 -24.66 -10.11 11.09
N TYR A 165 -24.86 -10.00 12.41
CA TYR A 165 -26.06 -10.55 13.07
C TYR A 165 -27.34 -9.92 12.55
N ARG A 166 -27.37 -8.60 12.34
CA ARG A 166 -28.53 -7.91 11.77
C ARG A 166 -28.87 -8.44 10.37
N GLU A 167 -27.86 -8.64 9.54
CA GLU A 167 -28.02 -9.15 8.17
C GLU A 167 -28.49 -10.62 8.18
N LEU A 168 -27.99 -11.45 9.10
CA LEU A 168 -28.46 -12.84 9.28
C LEU A 168 -29.89 -12.93 9.81
N ARG A 169 -30.26 -12.07 10.77
CA ARG A 169 -31.63 -11.98 11.30
C ARG A 169 -32.63 -11.54 10.23
N ALA A 170 -32.27 -10.55 9.42
CA ALA A 170 -33.11 -10.08 8.31
C ALA A 170 -33.46 -11.18 7.28
N ARG A 171 -32.68 -12.27 7.26
CA ARG A 171 -32.87 -13.42 6.37
C ARG A 171 -33.44 -14.65 7.07
N ASN A 172 -33.77 -14.57 8.36
CA ASN A 172 -34.17 -15.72 9.18
C ASN A 172 -33.13 -16.86 9.16
N THR A 173 -31.84 -16.53 9.04
CA THR A 173 -30.73 -17.49 9.07
C THR A 173 -29.84 -17.31 10.30
N MET A 174 -30.28 -16.59 11.33
CA MET A 174 -29.57 -16.50 12.60
C MET A 174 -29.56 -17.86 13.32
N HIS A 175 -28.59 -18.10 14.20
CA HIS A 175 -28.66 -19.26 15.10
C HIS A 175 -29.97 -19.25 15.90
N PRO A 176 -30.67 -20.39 16.06
CA PRO A 176 -31.96 -20.46 16.76
C PRO A 176 -31.91 -19.86 18.18
N ASP A 177 -30.85 -20.15 18.93
CA ASP A 177 -30.69 -19.66 20.31
C ASP A 177 -30.08 -18.24 20.39
N GLY A 178 -29.93 -17.54 19.26
CA GLY A 178 -29.37 -16.19 19.23
C GLY A 178 -27.89 -16.11 19.66
N LEU A 179 -27.14 -17.21 19.51
CA LEU A 179 -25.74 -17.31 19.91
C LEU A 179 -24.84 -16.30 19.18
N ALA A 180 -23.73 -15.93 19.81
CA ALA A 180 -22.68 -15.12 19.20
C ALA A 180 -21.71 -16.00 18.40
N LEU A 181 -20.98 -15.39 17.47
CA LEU A 181 -19.88 -16.03 16.76
C LEU A 181 -18.63 -16.05 17.65
N ASN A 182 -17.86 -17.14 17.58
CA ASN A 182 -16.65 -17.37 18.37
C ASN A 182 -15.62 -16.21 18.29
N LEU A 183 -15.51 -15.56 17.13
CA LEU A 183 -14.58 -14.45 16.93
C LEU A 183 -15.06 -13.11 17.52
N ASP A 184 -16.33 -12.96 17.90
CA ASP A 184 -16.88 -11.74 18.53
C ASP A 184 -16.46 -11.62 20.01
N ALA A 185 -16.10 -12.73 20.65
CA ALA A 185 -15.55 -12.74 22.00
C ALA A 185 -14.11 -12.18 22.08
N GLY A 186 -13.45 -11.96 20.93
CA GLY A 186 -12.10 -11.45 20.87
C GLY A 186 -12.00 -9.92 20.94
N PRO A 187 -10.78 -9.36 21.11
CA PRO A 187 -10.57 -7.91 21.14
C PRO A 187 -10.88 -7.21 19.82
N ARG A 188 -10.96 -7.96 18.71
CA ARG A 188 -11.28 -7.43 17.37
C ARG A 188 -12.73 -7.78 17.01
N ARG A 189 -13.65 -6.86 17.31
CA ARG A 189 -15.09 -7.04 17.07
C ARG A 189 -15.53 -6.72 15.62
N HIS A 190 -14.69 -7.05 14.65
CA HIS A 190 -14.95 -6.84 13.23
C HIS A 190 -14.32 -7.94 12.37
N LEU A 191 -14.98 -8.26 11.26
CA LEU A 191 -14.45 -9.12 10.22
C LEU A 191 -13.83 -8.27 9.11
N MET A 192 -12.65 -8.68 8.63
CA MET A 192 -11.97 -8.03 7.51
C MET A 192 -12.56 -8.53 6.19
N GLY A 193 -13.07 -7.61 5.38
CA GLY A 193 -13.56 -7.90 4.03
C GLY A 193 -12.48 -7.78 2.96
N ASP A 194 -12.91 -7.62 1.71
CA ASP A 194 -12.05 -7.32 0.58
C ASP A 194 -11.69 -5.82 0.58
N ARG A 195 -10.57 -5.51 1.24
CA ARG A 195 -10.05 -4.15 1.36
C ARG A 195 -9.53 -3.60 0.02
N THR A 196 -9.10 -4.48 -0.88
CA THR A 196 -8.64 -4.08 -2.21
C THR A 196 -9.83 -3.55 -3.02
N ARG A 197 -10.92 -4.31 -3.11
CA ARG A 197 -12.16 -3.84 -3.76
C ARG A 197 -12.73 -2.61 -3.06
N LYS A 198 -12.70 -2.56 -1.72
CA LYS A 198 -13.15 -1.36 -0.99
C LYS A 198 -12.35 -0.11 -1.37
N THR A 199 -11.02 -0.25 -1.48
CA THR A 199 -10.15 0.86 -1.85
C THR A 199 -10.38 1.28 -3.29
N MET A 200 -10.49 0.33 -4.22
CA MET A 200 -10.83 0.61 -5.62
C MET A 200 -12.19 1.30 -5.78
N SER A 201 -13.19 0.87 -5.00
CA SER A 201 -14.50 1.53 -4.95
C SER A 201 -14.40 2.97 -4.48
N GLY A 202 -13.65 3.23 -3.41
CA GLY A 202 -13.45 4.61 -2.93
C GLY A 202 -12.70 5.48 -3.93
N LEU A 203 -11.77 4.91 -4.70
CA LEU A 203 -11.03 5.58 -5.78
C LEU A 203 -11.86 5.75 -7.07
N GLU A 204 -13.10 5.27 -7.09
CA GLU A 204 -13.97 5.30 -8.29
C GLU A 204 -13.33 4.55 -9.49
N LEU A 205 -12.55 3.51 -9.18
CA LEU A 205 -11.85 2.68 -10.16
C LEU A 205 -12.32 1.22 -10.15
N LEU A 206 -13.34 0.87 -9.36
CA LEU A 206 -13.76 -0.53 -9.20
C LEU A 206 -14.22 -1.17 -10.51
N ASP A 207 -15.04 -0.47 -11.32
CA ASP A 207 -15.55 -1.05 -12.57
C ASP A 207 -14.42 -1.31 -13.58
N VAL A 208 -13.46 -0.38 -13.64
CA VAL A 208 -12.27 -0.50 -14.49
C VAL A 208 -11.37 -1.62 -13.98
N TRP A 209 -11.23 -1.75 -12.66
CA TRP A 209 -10.48 -2.81 -12.01
C TRP A 209 -11.09 -4.19 -12.29
N ASP A 210 -12.41 -4.30 -12.25
CA ASP A 210 -13.15 -5.53 -12.48
C ASP A 210 -13.13 -5.97 -13.94
N ALA A 211 -12.94 -5.03 -14.87
CA ALA A 211 -12.73 -5.32 -16.28
C ALA A 211 -11.33 -5.87 -16.60
N LEU A 212 -10.35 -5.71 -15.71
CA LEU A 212 -9.00 -6.25 -15.90
C LEU A 212 -8.99 -7.77 -15.74
N ASP A 213 -8.21 -8.44 -16.60
CA ASP A 213 -7.89 -9.84 -16.37
C ASP A 213 -7.04 -10.03 -15.11
N GLU A 214 -7.03 -11.25 -14.58
CA GLU A 214 -6.33 -11.57 -13.34
C GLU A 214 -4.82 -11.29 -13.42
N HIS A 215 -4.21 -11.45 -14.58
CA HIS A 215 -2.78 -11.22 -14.76
C HIS A 215 -2.44 -9.72 -14.73
N ALA A 216 -3.28 -8.89 -15.34
CA ALA A 216 -3.20 -7.44 -15.29
C ALA A 216 -3.40 -6.95 -13.85
N GLN A 217 -4.40 -7.46 -13.12
CA GLN A 217 -4.61 -7.15 -11.70
C GLN A 217 -3.36 -7.47 -10.86
N ILE A 218 -2.77 -8.66 -11.06
CA ILE A 218 -1.54 -9.06 -10.37
C ILE A 218 -0.39 -8.09 -10.69
N GLN A 219 -0.23 -7.73 -11.96
CA GLN A 219 0.82 -6.80 -12.40
C GLN A 219 0.68 -5.41 -11.78
N VAL A 220 -0.53 -4.86 -11.76
CA VAL A 220 -0.84 -3.57 -11.14
C VAL A 220 -0.46 -3.58 -9.67
N ILE A 221 -0.98 -4.53 -8.89
CA ILE A 221 -0.72 -4.58 -7.45
C ILE A 221 0.74 -4.85 -7.15
N ASN A 222 1.43 -5.72 -7.90
CA ASN A 222 2.86 -5.94 -7.69
C ASN A 222 3.66 -4.68 -7.98
N LEU A 223 3.37 -3.96 -9.08
CA LEU A 223 4.07 -2.73 -9.39
C LEU A 223 3.85 -1.67 -8.31
N LEU A 224 2.60 -1.43 -7.89
CA LEU A 224 2.28 -0.47 -6.83
C LEU A 224 2.91 -0.86 -5.47
N ALA A 225 3.14 -2.15 -5.27
CA ALA A 225 3.78 -2.68 -4.07
C ALA A 225 5.31 -2.67 -4.11
N GLU A 226 5.89 -2.49 -5.30
CA GLU A 226 7.32 -2.51 -5.60
C GLU A 226 7.85 -1.16 -6.09
N MET A 227 6.98 -0.19 -6.32
CA MET A 227 7.36 1.18 -6.63
C MET A 227 8.07 1.79 -5.41
N GLY A 228 9.18 2.48 -5.64
CA GLY A 228 9.84 3.24 -4.59
C GLY A 228 9.08 4.53 -4.26
N SER A 229 8.64 5.24 -5.31
CA SER A 229 8.05 6.58 -5.22
C SER A 229 6.92 6.77 -6.24
N PRO A 230 5.82 7.49 -5.91
CA PRO A 230 4.74 7.81 -6.86
C PRO A 230 5.16 8.60 -8.09
N GLU A 231 6.18 9.45 -7.94
CA GLU A 231 6.69 10.36 -8.98
C GLU A 231 7.27 9.59 -10.19
N VAL A 232 7.54 8.29 -10.04
CA VAL A 232 7.97 7.44 -11.18
C VAL A 232 6.93 7.36 -12.30
N PHE A 233 5.67 7.66 -12.01
CA PHE A 233 4.57 7.64 -12.98
C PHE A 233 4.30 9.00 -13.64
N GLU A 234 5.04 10.04 -13.27
CA GLU A 234 4.98 11.34 -13.95
C GLU A 234 5.69 11.30 -15.31
N ASP A 235 6.62 10.37 -15.50
CA ASP A 235 7.28 10.11 -16.78
C ASP A 235 6.29 9.43 -17.75
N PRO A 236 5.94 10.05 -18.90
CA PRO A 236 5.04 9.45 -19.89
C PRO A 236 5.55 8.11 -20.45
N ASP A 237 6.85 7.84 -20.35
CA ASP A 237 7.51 6.62 -20.78
C ASP A 237 7.86 5.67 -19.62
N TRP A 238 7.29 5.87 -18.43
CA TRP A 238 7.59 5.07 -17.23
C TRP A 238 7.54 3.56 -17.48
N ALA A 239 6.54 3.11 -18.26
CA ALA A 239 6.34 1.69 -18.57
C ALA A 239 7.48 1.10 -19.41
N LYS A 240 8.05 1.90 -20.33
CA LYS A 240 9.21 1.51 -21.16
C LYS A 240 10.50 1.52 -20.33
N ASN A 241 10.54 2.30 -19.27
CA ASN A 241 11.69 2.47 -18.39
C ASN A 241 11.77 1.40 -17.28
N LEU A 242 10.73 0.58 -17.12
CA LEU A 242 10.75 -0.53 -16.16
C LEU A 242 11.83 -1.58 -16.50
N ARG A 243 12.53 -2.02 -15.45
CA ARG A 243 13.56 -3.07 -15.52
C ARG A 243 13.28 -4.16 -14.50
N THR A 244 13.66 -5.39 -14.82
CA THR A 244 13.73 -6.51 -13.87
C THR A 244 14.92 -6.31 -12.93
N PRO A 245 15.01 -7.07 -11.83
CA PRO A 245 16.21 -7.07 -10.99
C PRO A 245 17.51 -7.42 -11.74
N THR A 246 17.40 -8.15 -12.85
CA THR A 246 18.51 -8.51 -13.75
C THR A 246 18.78 -7.46 -14.84
N GLY A 247 18.12 -6.31 -14.80
CA GLY A 247 18.31 -5.21 -15.75
C GLY A 247 17.61 -5.38 -17.11
N LYS A 248 16.84 -6.45 -17.31
CA LYS A 248 16.08 -6.67 -18.55
C LYS A 248 14.83 -5.78 -18.58
N PRO A 249 14.32 -5.35 -19.76
CA PRO A 249 13.05 -4.64 -19.85
C PRO A 249 11.91 -5.46 -19.23
N ARG A 250 11.18 -4.87 -18.28
CA ARG A 250 9.98 -5.49 -17.69
C ARG A 250 8.78 -5.03 -18.51
N ARG A 251 8.05 -5.98 -19.11
CA ARG A 251 6.84 -5.68 -19.89
C ARG A 251 5.59 -5.85 -19.04
N LEU A 252 4.72 -4.86 -19.08
CA LEU A 252 3.36 -4.91 -18.53
C LEU A 252 2.35 -5.10 -19.65
N ARG A 253 1.19 -5.65 -19.31
CA ARG A 253 0.05 -5.70 -20.22
C ARG A 253 -0.45 -4.28 -20.52
N PRO A 254 -0.88 -3.96 -21.75
CA PRO A 254 -1.38 -2.63 -22.10
C PRO A 254 -2.50 -2.15 -21.17
N GLU A 255 -3.40 -3.05 -20.78
CA GLU A 255 -4.53 -2.75 -19.89
C GLU A 255 -4.05 -2.41 -18.47
N ALA A 256 -2.97 -3.05 -18.00
CA ALA A 256 -2.35 -2.71 -16.72
C ALA A 256 -1.68 -1.33 -16.76
N VAL A 257 -1.01 -0.99 -17.86
CA VAL A 257 -0.41 0.34 -18.07
C VAL A 257 -1.50 1.42 -18.05
N ALA A 258 -2.54 1.25 -18.87
CA ALA A 258 -3.66 2.19 -18.93
C ALA A 258 -4.38 2.36 -17.58
N PHE A 259 -4.52 1.27 -16.81
CA PHE A 259 -5.07 1.34 -15.46
C PHE A 259 -4.17 2.16 -14.52
N ILE A 260 -2.86 1.93 -14.56
CA ILE A 260 -1.90 2.67 -13.73
C ILE A 260 -1.87 4.15 -14.10
N ASP A 261 -1.91 4.50 -15.39
CA ASP A 261 -1.97 5.91 -15.83
C ASP A 261 -3.22 6.61 -15.29
N ARG A 262 -4.38 5.95 -15.40
CA ARG A 262 -5.64 6.46 -14.83
C ARG A 262 -5.56 6.59 -13.31
N MET A 263 -4.92 5.63 -12.65
CA MET A 263 -4.74 5.66 -11.20
C MET A 263 -3.77 6.77 -10.77
N ALA A 264 -2.69 7.00 -11.53
CA ALA A 264 -1.68 8.03 -11.28
C ALA A 264 -2.25 9.45 -11.41
N ALA A 265 -3.20 9.65 -12.31
CA ALA A 265 -3.92 10.92 -12.46
C ALA A 265 -4.91 11.22 -11.31
N HIS A 266 -5.23 10.25 -10.45
CA HIS A 266 -6.21 10.43 -9.38
C HIS A 266 -5.62 11.28 -8.23
N PRO A 267 -6.34 12.26 -7.66
CA PRO A 267 -5.79 13.17 -6.62
C PRO A 267 -5.33 12.47 -5.33
N ARG A 268 -5.88 11.29 -5.04
CA ARG A 268 -5.49 10.44 -3.90
C ARG A 268 -4.42 9.41 -4.25
N PHE A 269 -3.81 9.48 -5.43
CA PHE A 269 -2.73 8.58 -5.82
C PHE A 269 -1.53 8.73 -4.91
N GLY A 270 -0.86 7.62 -4.62
CA GLY A 270 0.31 7.61 -3.77
C GLY A 270 0.77 6.19 -3.46
N ARG A 271 1.49 6.02 -2.35
CA ARG A 271 1.87 4.68 -1.89
C ARG A 271 0.62 3.86 -1.53
N LEU A 272 0.65 2.54 -1.77
CA LEU A 272 -0.47 1.62 -1.47
C LEU A 272 -1.15 1.88 -0.12
N ALA A 273 -0.35 1.96 0.96
CA ALA A 273 -0.88 2.16 2.31
C ALA A 273 -1.59 3.51 2.48
N ALA A 274 -1.08 4.57 1.84
CA ALA A 274 -1.68 5.91 1.90
C ALA A 274 -3.00 5.98 1.13
N MET A 275 -3.16 5.14 0.08
CA MET A 275 -4.41 5.04 -0.68
C MET A 275 -5.49 4.23 0.05
N GLY A 276 -5.13 3.43 1.05
CA GLY A 276 -6.06 2.60 1.84
C GLY A 276 -5.92 1.08 1.64
N PHE A 277 -5.02 0.64 0.75
CA PHE A 277 -4.74 -0.78 0.55
C PHE A 277 -4.04 -1.40 1.77
N ASP A 278 -4.19 -2.72 1.94
CA ASP A 278 -3.47 -3.46 2.97
C ASP A 278 -1.94 -3.36 2.78
N PRO A 279 -1.20 -2.81 3.76
CA PRO A 279 0.24 -2.70 3.67
C PRO A 279 0.93 -4.06 3.88
N GLY A 280 2.14 -4.16 3.35
CA GLY A 280 3.03 -5.29 3.61
C GLY A 280 2.79 -6.51 2.72
N ARG A 281 3.26 -7.66 3.20
CA ARG A 281 3.32 -8.93 2.47
C ARG A 281 2.63 -10.04 3.27
N ALA A 282 2.04 -10.99 2.55
CA ALA A 282 1.52 -12.24 3.09
C ALA A 282 2.67 -13.20 3.47
N ALA A 283 2.36 -14.31 4.15
CA ALA A 283 3.33 -15.39 4.36
C ALA A 283 3.59 -16.20 3.06
N TYR A 284 2.65 -16.13 2.12
CA TYR A 284 2.59 -17.00 0.94
C TYR A 284 2.70 -16.22 -0.37
N SER A 285 3.15 -16.89 -1.43
CA SER A 285 3.14 -16.37 -2.79
C SER A 285 1.73 -16.41 -3.39
N VAL A 286 1.51 -15.67 -4.48
CA VAL A 286 0.26 -15.73 -5.26
C VAL A 286 -0.05 -17.18 -5.68
N LYS A 287 0.96 -17.89 -6.18
CA LYS A 287 0.84 -19.29 -6.63
C LYS A 287 0.38 -20.22 -5.50
N ALA A 288 1.00 -20.11 -4.32
CA ALA A 288 0.64 -20.96 -3.19
C ALA A 288 -0.81 -20.75 -2.74
N MET A 289 -1.23 -19.49 -2.61
CA MET A 289 -2.62 -19.18 -2.23
C MET A 289 -3.62 -19.65 -3.29
N LYS A 290 -3.33 -19.48 -4.59
CA LYS A 290 -4.16 -20.01 -5.67
C LYS A 290 -4.37 -21.52 -5.60
N ARG A 291 -3.36 -22.28 -5.17
CA ARG A 291 -3.48 -23.73 -4.99
C ARG A 291 -4.33 -24.09 -3.78
N MET A 292 -4.23 -23.34 -2.69
CA MET A 292 -4.98 -23.59 -1.45
C MET A 292 -6.46 -23.20 -1.53
N ILE A 293 -6.79 -22.09 -2.22
CA ILE A 293 -8.14 -21.54 -2.28
C ILE A 293 -9.20 -22.57 -2.71
N PRO A 294 -9.02 -23.39 -3.77
CA PRO A 294 -10.00 -24.42 -4.14
C PRO A 294 -10.32 -25.42 -3.03
N LEU A 295 -9.32 -25.80 -2.21
CA LEU A 295 -9.52 -26.67 -1.06
C LEU A 295 -10.25 -25.94 0.07
N MET A 296 -9.88 -24.68 0.33
CA MET A 296 -10.53 -23.86 1.37
C MET A 296 -11.97 -23.50 1.03
N ARG A 297 -12.34 -23.44 -0.25
CA ARG A 297 -13.75 -23.34 -0.69
C ARG A 297 -14.57 -24.57 -0.32
N GLN A 298 -13.92 -25.73 -0.18
CA GLN A 298 -14.51 -26.96 0.36
C GLN A 298 -14.45 -27.00 1.91
N VAL A 299 -14.35 -25.84 2.56
CA VAL A 299 -14.35 -25.65 4.02
C VAL A 299 -13.10 -26.18 4.74
N LEU A 300 -12.08 -26.66 4.01
CA LEU A 300 -10.81 -27.05 4.65
C LEU A 300 -10.12 -25.85 5.30
N LYS A 301 -9.56 -26.06 6.49
CA LYS A 301 -8.73 -25.06 7.17
C LYS A 301 -7.39 -24.89 6.47
N GLU A 302 -6.73 -23.76 6.72
CA GLU A 302 -5.43 -23.44 6.12
C GLU A 302 -4.40 -24.58 6.30
N ASN A 303 -4.28 -25.13 7.50
CA ASN A 303 -3.31 -26.19 7.78
C ASN A 303 -3.64 -27.49 7.03
N GLU A 304 -4.92 -27.84 6.89
CA GLU A 304 -5.37 -29.03 6.14
C GLU A 304 -5.09 -28.88 4.64
N ALA A 305 -5.36 -27.69 4.09
CA ALA A 305 -5.01 -27.37 2.71
C ALA A 305 -3.49 -27.47 2.46
N LYS A 306 -2.68 -27.02 3.42
CA LYS A 306 -1.21 -27.13 3.37
C LYS A 306 -0.74 -28.57 3.47
N ASP A 307 -1.28 -29.35 4.41
CA ASP A 307 -0.93 -30.76 4.58
C ASP A 307 -1.22 -31.56 3.30
N ARG A 308 -2.29 -31.22 2.56
CA ARG A 308 -2.65 -31.87 1.29
C ARG A 308 -1.78 -31.45 0.10
N LEU A 309 -1.38 -30.17 0.01
CA LEU A 309 -0.69 -29.62 -1.18
C LEU A 309 0.83 -29.58 -1.05
N TYR A 310 1.33 -29.50 0.18
CA TYR A 310 2.73 -29.27 0.50
C TYR A 310 3.19 -30.25 1.60
N PRO A 311 3.25 -31.56 1.29
CA PRO A 311 3.69 -32.56 2.26
C PRO A 311 5.09 -32.20 2.78
N GLY A 312 5.25 -32.13 4.11
CA GLY A 312 6.53 -31.77 4.73
C GLY A 312 6.71 -30.28 5.04
N TRP A 313 5.75 -29.39 4.75
CA TRP A 313 5.85 -27.96 5.11
C TRP A 313 6.09 -27.73 6.62
N ARG A 314 5.69 -28.70 7.47
CA ARG A 314 5.91 -28.67 8.92
C ARG A 314 7.37 -28.91 9.31
N ARG A 315 8.15 -29.64 8.50
CA ARG A 315 9.58 -29.93 8.76
C ARG A 315 10.44 -28.67 8.62
N VAL A 316 10.18 -27.88 7.58
CA VAL A 316 10.84 -26.58 7.33
C VAL A 316 10.72 -25.65 8.56
N ARG A 317 9.57 -25.69 9.24
CA ARG A 317 9.34 -24.87 10.45
C ARG A 317 10.01 -25.43 11.71
N GLY A 318 10.23 -26.74 11.77
CA GLY A 318 10.95 -27.41 12.86
C GLY A 318 12.44 -27.10 12.80
N GLU A 319 13.05 -27.24 11.62
CA GLU A 319 14.47 -26.95 11.39
C GLU A 319 14.81 -25.47 11.62
N GLU A 320 13.96 -24.52 11.18
CA GLU A 320 14.13 -23.09 11.48
C GLU A 320 14.05 -22.76 12.98
N ARG A 321 13.27 -23.53 13.76
CA ARG A 321 13.14 -23.34 15.20
C ARG A 321 14.35 -23.90 15.93
N GLU A 322 14.82 -25.09 15.55
CA GLU A 322 16.05 -25.69 16.07
C GLU A 322 17.28 -24.81 15.77
N LEU A 323 17.38 -24.21 14.58
CA LEU A 323 18.45 -23.26 14.26
C LEU A 323 18.39 -21.97 15.09
N LYS A 324 17.19 -21.47 15.42
CA LYS A 324 17.02 -20.28 16.26
C LYS A 324 17.32 -20.55 17.72
N ASP A 325 16.96 -21.73 18.22
CA ASP A 325 17.24 -22.17 19.58
C ASP A 325 18.73 -22.54 19.76
N ALA A 326 19.46 -22.80 18.66
CA ALA A 326 20.90 -23.06 18.64
C ALA A 326 21.78 -21.80 18.54
N LEU A 327 21.20 -20.60 18.38
CA LEU A 327 21.97 -19.34 18.38
C LEU A 327 22.34 -18.97 19.83
N PRO A 328 23.62 -18.69 20.14
CA PRO A 328 24.00 -18.25 21.48
C PRO A 328 23.29 -16.93 21.83
N PRO A 329 22.93 -16.72 23.12
CA PRO A 329 22.28 -15.49 23.53
C PRO A 329 23.15 -14.28 23.17
N HIS A 330 22.52 -13.22 22.67
CA HIS A 330 23.20 -11.97 22.36
C HIS A 330 23.95 -11.47 23.62
N PRO A 331 25.23 -11.08 23.51
CA PRO A 331 25.96 -10.51 24.63
C PRO A 331 25.25 -9.23 25.10
N ALA A 332 25.07 -9.14 26.42
CA ALA A 332 24.33 -8.10 27.14
C ALA A 332 24.96 -6.70 27.03
#